data_AF-A0A9E2CRL9-F1
#
_entry.id   AF-A0A9E2CRL9-F1
#
_cell.length_a   1.000
_cell.length_b   1.000
_cell.length_c   1.000
_cell.angle_alpha   90.00
_cell.angle_beta   90.00
_cell.angle_gamma   90.00
#
_symmetry.space_group_name_H-M   'P 1'
#
loop_
_entity.id
_entity.type
_entity.pdbx_description
1 polymer ?
#
loop_
_entity_poly.entity_id
_entity_poly.type
_entity_poly.pdbx_seq_one_letter_code
_entity_poly.pdbx_strand_id
1 'polypeptide(L)'
;MNMNQQVISVEDISADNAPAIYIKGGLSQFLEAVKVEVGAHVPDLSTRKGREHIASLAAKVSKSKSAVEKPGREYLKRLKEQPKVVEAELKEFVDAMDKLRDETRQPLTEWQAAEDARVDRHNDGIAQLKNTDTEGKSAALIGAMTQDLDAMQIGEDWEEFEEEAHRAKASSLNILREALAKQEKAEAEQAELIRLRQESEARAQKDREEQIAREAADKARIEAEQKAQREREAEERRVRDEQAAAERRENDLKLQTAESERRAAQAERDKIEAQHNAERERDAAKKRAEDAAEKARLDEVARQNAAADEILRQTKAREADLAHKAKVMGAAKDALIGMNITEELARAIVLKIARREIPNVTINF
;
A
#
# COMPACT_ATOMS: atom_id res chain seq x y z
N MET A 1 -26.08 70.89 -106.92
CA MET A 1 -24.95 71.83 -106.86
C MET A 1 -24.03 71.54 -108.03
N ASN A 2 -24.05 72.43 -109.03
CA ASN A 2 -23.08 72.47 -110.12
C ASN A 2 -21.72 72.86 -109.51
N MET A 3 -20.81 71.91 -109.39
CA MET A 3 -19.40 72.22 -109.24
C MET A 3 -18.91 72.63 -110.63
N ASN A 4 -18.17 73.73 -110.74
CA ASN A 4 -17.42 74.12 -111.94
C ASN A 4 -16.59 72.91 -112.41
N GLN A 5 -17.13 72.13 -113.33
CA GLN A 5 -16.38 71.07 -113.99
C GLN A 5 -15.53 71.80 -115.01
N GLN A 6 -14.27 72.09 -114.64
CA GLN A 6 -13.25 72.47 -115.62
C GLN A 6 -13.35 71.46 -116.76
N VAL A 7 -13.54 71.94 -117.99
CA VAL A 7 -13.54 71.09 -119.17
C VAL A 7 -12.11 70.58 -119.32
N ILE A 8 -11.87 69.37 -118.82
CA ILE A 8 -10.57 68.70 -118.91
C ILE A 8 -10.56 67.99 -120.26
N SER A 9 -9.52 68.24 -121.06
CA SER A 9 -9.32 67.55 -122.34
C SER A 9 -8.84 66.12 -122.08
N VAL A 10 -9.02 65.22 -123.04
CA VAL A 10 -8.55 63.82 -122.92
C VAL A 10 -7.02 63.76 -122.74
N GLU A 11 -6.31 64.74 -123.32
CA GLU A 11 -4.87 64.92 -123.24
C GLU A 11 -4.37 65.38 -121.87
N ASP A 12 -5.25 65.99 -121.06
CA ASP A 12 -4.91 66.60 -119.77
C ASP A 12 -5.18 65.65 -118.58
N ILE A 13 -5.57 64.40 -118.84
CA ILE A 13 -5.81 63.40 -117.79
C ILE A 13 -4.48 63.00 -117.14
N SER A 14 -4.36 63.22 -115.84
CA SER A 14 -3.16 62.96 -115.05
C SER A 14 -3.51 62.34 -113.70
N ALA A 15 -2.49 61.96 -112.92
CA ALA A 15 -2.69 61.45 -111.57
C ALA A 15 -3.30 62.51 -110.62
N ASP A 16 -2.95 63.78 -110.81
CA ASP A 16 -3.32 64.87 -109.89
C ASP A 16 -4.80 65.26 -110.02
N ASN A 17 -5.36 65.19 -111.23
CA ASN A 17 -6.77 65.48 -111.49
C ASN A 17 -7.65 64.21 -111.53
N ALA A 18 -7.07 63.02 -111.42
CA ALA A 18 -7.80 61.76 -111.36
C ALA A 18 -8.93 61.74 -110.30
N PRO A 19 -8.74 62.28 -109.06
CA PRO A 19 -9.82 62.36 -108.07
C PRO A 19 -11.01 63.23 -108.50
N ALA A 20 -10.80 64.22 -109.36
CA ALA A 20 -11.87 65.08 -109.88
C ALA A 20 -12.56 64.46 -111.13
N ILE A 21 -11.85 63.62 -111.88
CA ILE A 21 -12.33 62.98 -113.12
C ILE A 21 -13.09 61.69 -112.84
N TYR A 22 -12.52 60.78 -112.05
CA TYR A 22 -13.05 59.42 -111.83
C TYR A 22 -14.08 59.37 -110.69
N ILE A 23 -15.05 60.27 -110.76
CA ILE A 23 -16.20 60.34 -109.87
C ILE A 23 -17.48 59.92 -110.61
N LYS A 24 -18.56 59.73 -109.85
CA LYS A 24 -19.88 59.42 -110.43
C LYS A 24 -20.29 60.52 -111.41
N GLY A 25 -20.40 60.18 -112.69
CA GLY A 25 -20.77 61.11 -113.77
C GLY A 25 -19.63 61.95 -114.35
N GLY A 26 -18.42 61.89 -113.78
CA GLY A 26 -17.28 62.72 -114.21
C GLY A 26 -16.75 62.37 -115.60
N LEU A 27 -16.94 61.12 -116.06
CA LEU A 27 -16.50 60.66 -117.39
C LEU A 27 -17.43 61.08 -118.53
N SER A 28 -18.66 61.53 -118.22
CA SER A 28 -19.65 61.89 -119.22
C SER A 28 -19.17 63.02 -120.14
N GLN A 29 -18.40 63.97 -119.62
CA GLN A 29 -17.86 65.08 -120.41
C GLN A 29 -16.99 64.61 -121.59
N PHE A 30 -16.17 63.57 -121.40
CA PHE A 30 -15.32 63.02 -122.46
C PHE A 30 -16.14 62.26 -123.50
N LEU A 31 -17.15 61.51 -123.05
CA LEU A 31 -18.05 60.81 -123.95
C LEU A 31 -18.87 61.79 -124.80
N GLU A 32 -19.40 62.85 -124.21
CA GLU A 32 -20.15 63.88 -124.94
C GLU A 32 -19.26 64.64 -125.92
N ALA A 33 -18.01 64.98 -125.54
CA ALA A 33 -17.05 65.61 -126.46
C ALA A 33 -16.78 64.72 -127.70
N VAL A 34 -16.57 63.42 -127.50
CA VAL A 34 -16.37 62.46 -128.60
C VAL A 34 -17.65 62.29 -129.45
N LYS A 35 -18.85 62.26 -128.83
CA LYS A 35 -20.12 62.20 -129.56
C LYS A 35 -20.35 63.42 -130.43
N VAL A 36 -20.05 64.63 -129.94
CA VAL A 36 -20.16 65.87 -130.71
C VAL A 36 -19.22 65.82 -131.92
N GLU A 37 -17.97 65.41 -131.73
CA GLU A 37 -17.00 65.30 -132.82
C GLU A 37 -17.44 64.29 -133.89
N VAL A 38 -17.86 63.09 -133.49
CA VAL A 38 -18.32 62.06 -134.42
C VAL A 38 -19.63 62.46 -135.11
N GLY A 39 -20.56 63.07 -134.37
CA GLY A 39 -21.86 63.50 -134.88
C GLY A 39 -21.79 64.65 -135.89
N ALA A 40 -20.71 65.43 -135.89
CA ALA A 40 -20.47 66.48 -136.88
C ALA A 40 -20.07 65.91 -138.26
N HIS A 41 -19.65 64.65 -138.34
CA HIS A 41 -19.30 64.02 -139.61
C HIS A 41 -20.53 63.49 -140.36
N VAL A 42 -20.73 63.94 -141.61
CA VAL A 42 -21.73 63.37 -142.53
C VAL A 42 -21.10 62.16 -143.24
N PRO A 43 -21.54 60.92 -142.98
CA PRO A 43 -20.88 59.73 -143.54
C PRO A 43 -21.09 59.60 -145.05
N ASP A 44 -20.01 59.43 -145.81
CA ASP A 44 -20.04 59.08 -147.24
C ASP A 44 -19.43 57.69 -147.46
N LEU A 45 -20.25 56.73 -147.85
CA LEU A 45 -19.81 55.36 -148.15
C LEU A 45 -19.52 55.14 -149.64
N SER A 46 -19.88 56.09 -150.51
CA SER A 46 -19.73 55.96 -151.96
C SER A 46 -18.27 56.10 -152.41
N THR A 47 -17.46 56.85 -151.66
CA THR A 47 -16.04 57.08 -151.97
C THR A 47 -15.10 56.31 -151.04
N ARG A 48 -13.92 55.94 -151.55
CA ARG A 48 -12.86 55.34 -150.71
C ARG A 48 -12.44 56.28 -149.57
N LYS A 49 -12.30 57.58 -149.87
CA LYS A 49 -11.93 58.61 -148.89
C LYS A 49 -12.97 58.74 -147.77
N GLY A 50 -14.27 58.70 -148.09
CA GLY A 50 -15.32 58.76 -147.07
C GLY A 50 -15.30 57.55 -146.13
N ARG A 51 -15.11 56.33 -146.66
CA ARG A 51 -14.93 55.12 -145.84
C ARG A 51 -13.66 55.15 -144.97
N GLU A 52 -12.55 55.63 -145.52
CA GLU A 52 -11.29 55.81 -144.76
C GLU A 52 -11.45 56.83 -143.62
N HIS A 53 -12.20 57.92 -143.85
CA HIS A 53 -12.47 58.92 -142.82
C HIS A 53 -13.34 58.35 -141.68
N ILE A 54 -14.38 57.58 -141.99
CA ILE A 54 -15.20 56.89 -140.99
C ILE A 54 -14.34 55.93 -140.14
N ALA A 55 -13.46 55.14 -140.79
CA ALA A 55 -12.54 54.26 -140.08
C ALA A 55 -11.57 55.04 -139.16
N SER A 56 -11.07 56.19 -139.62
CA SER A 56 -10.22 57.07 -138.82
C SER A 56 -10.96 57.65 -137.60
N LEU A 57 -12.22 58.08 -137.76
CA LEU A 57 -13.05 58.55 -136.64
C LEU A 57 -13.30 57.44 -135.62
N ALA A 58 -13.62 56.22 -136.07
CA ALA A 58 -13.78 55.07 -135.18
C ALA A 58 -12.49 54.71 -134.42
N ALA A 59 -11.33 54.82 -135.09
CA ALA A 59 -10.03 54.67 -134.45
C ALA A 59 -9.77 55.76 -133.39
N LYS A 60 -10.16 57.01 -133.67
CA LYS A 60 -10.07 58.12 -132.71
C LYS A 60 -10.95 57.91 -131.48
N VAL A 61 -12.19 57.43 -131.65
CA VAL A 61 -13.07 57.03 -130.54
C VAL A 61 -12.40 55.97 -129.66
N SER A 62 -11.81 54.95 -130.28
CA SER A 62 -11.11 53.88 -129.56
C SER A 62 -9.89 54.41 -128.79
N LYS A 63 -9.13 55.33 -129.39
CA LYS A 63 -7.99 56.00 -128.74
C LYS A 63 -8.44 56.84 -127.55
N SER A 64 -9.51 57.62 -127.70
CA SER A 64 -10.07 58.45 -126.62
C SER A 64 -10.58 57.59 -125.46
N LYS A 65 -11.26 56.47 -125.74
CA LYS A 65 -11.68 55.50 -124.72
C LYS A 65 -10.49 55.01 -123.91
N SER A 66 -9.43 54.56 -124.59
CA SER A 66 -8.24 54.04 -123.91
C SER A 66 -7.48 55.11 -123.12
N ALA A 67 -7.46 56.36 -123.61
CA ALA A 67 -6.84 57.49 -122.91
C ALA A 67 -7.55 57.85 -121.59
N VAL A 68 -8.87 57.63 -121.51
CA VAL A 68 -9.66 57.82 -120.28
C VAL A 68 -9.61 56.56 -119.39
N GLU A 69 -9.70 55.36 -119.96
CA GLU A 69 -9.79 54.11 -119.19
C GLU A 69 -8.47 53.75 -118.47
N LYS A 70 -7.33 53.88 -119.16
CA LYS A 70 -6.04 53.44 -118.60
C LYS A 70 -5.66 54.21 -117.32
N PRO A 71 -5.66 55.56 -117.27
CA PRO A 71 -5.36 56.28 -116.04
C PRO A 71 -6.40 56.03 -114.94
N GLY A 72 -7.65 55.72 -115.31
CA GLY A 72 -8.71 55.37 -114.37
C GLY A 72 -8.48 54.03 -113.68
N ARG A 73 -8.02 53.03 -114.43
CA ARG A 73 -7.61 51.73 -113.87
C ARG A 73 -6.39 51.88 -112.96
N GLU A 74 -5.42 52.72 -113.34
CA GLU A 74 -4.25 53.02 -112.51
C GLU A 74 -4.64 53.76 -111.22
N TYR A 75 -5.53 54.75 -111.30
CA TYR A 75 -6.07 55.45 -110.13
C TYR A 75 -6.84 54.50 -109.21
N LEU A 76 -7.71 53.64 -109.77
CA LEU A 76 -8.45 52.64 -108.99
C LEU A 76 -7.51 51.65 -108.30
N LYS A 77 -6.40 51.26 -108.94
CA LYS A 77 -5.38 50.41 -108.32
C LYS A 77 -4.74 51.10 -107.12
N ARG A 78 -4.32 52.36 -107.27
CA ARG A 78 -3.76 53.17 -106.16
C ARG A 78 -4.75 53.31 -105.01
N LEU A 79 -6.02 53.61 -105.31
CA LEU A 79 -7.07 53.71 -104.30
C LEU A 79 -7.30 52.41 -103.53
N LYS A 80 -7.19 51.25 -104.18
CA LYS A 80 -7.32 49.94 -103.52
C LYS A 80 -6.11 49.57 -102.66
N GLU A 81 -4.93 50.07 -103.02
CA GLU A 81 -3.69 49.83 -102.27
C GLU A 81 -3.55 50.78 -101.06
N GLN A 82 -4.12 51.99 -101.15
CA GLN A 82 -3.99 53.02 -100.11
C GLN A 82 -4.51 52.60 -98.71
N PRO A 83 -5.65 51.92 -98.55
CA PRO A 83 -6.10 51.45 -97.23
C PRO A 83 -5.07 50.56 -96.55
N LYS A 84 -4.45 49.62 -97.27
CA LYS A 84 -3.43 48.72 -96.71
C LYS A 84 -2.21 49.49 -96.19
N VAL A 85 -1.77 50.51 -96.92
CA VAL A 85 -0.65 51.37 -96.50
C VAL A 85 -1.03 52.15 -95.25
N VAL A 86 -2.20 52.78 -95.25
CA VAL A 86 -2.67 53.57 -94.10
C VAL A 86 -2.88 52.69 -92.87
N GLU A 87 -3.45 51.50 -93.01
CA GLU A 87 -3.62 50.54 -91.91
C GLU A 87 -2.28 50.09 -91.31
N ALA A 88 -1.27 49.81 -92.15
CA ALA A 88 0.05 49.45 -91.67
C ALA A 88 0.71 50.59 -90.90
N GLU A 89 0.71 51.81 -91.46
CA GLU A 89 1.28 52.99 -90.80
C GLU A 89 0.56 53.32 -89.48
N LEU A 90 -0.78 53.23 -89.45
CA LEU A 90 -1.55 53.45 -88.22
C LEU A 90 -1.21 52.41 -87.15
N LYS A 91 -1.07 51.13 -87.54
CA LYS A 91 -0.68 50.08 -86.62
C LYS A 91 0.71 50.32 -86.06
N GLU A 92 1.69 50.60 -86.91
CA GLU A 92 3.06 50.90 -86.49
C GLU A 92 3.11 52.09 -85.54
N PHE A 93 2.36 53.15 -85.84
CA PHE A 93 2.25 54.32 -84.98
C PHE A 93 1.64 53.99 -83.61
N VAL A 94 0.52 53.26 -83.57
CA VAL A 94 -0.14 52.89 -82.31
C VAL A 94 0.76 51.98 -81.47
N ASP A 95 1.36 50.95 -82.08
CA ASP A 95 2.26 50.02 -81.39
C ASP A 95 3.49 50.77 -80.82
N ALA A 96 4.04 51.74 -81.57
CA ALA A 96 5.14 52.59 -81.10
C ALA A 96 4.72 53.52 -79.95
N MET A 97 3.53 54.10 -80.01
CA MET A 97 2.99 54.96 -78.95
C MET A 97 2.69 54.19 -77.67
N ASP A 98 2.13 52.98 -77.78
CA ASP A 98 1.91 52.10 -76.63
C ASP A 98 3.23 51.70 -75.98
N LYS A 99 4.23 51.32 -76.77
CA LYS A 99 5.58 51.03 -76.28
C LYS A 99 6.20 52.24 -75.57
N LEU A 100 6.12 53.43 -76.17
CA LEU A 100 6.65 54.64 -75.58
C LEU A 100 5.94 54.99 -74.26
N ARG A 101 4.62 54.81 -74.19
CA ARG A 101 3.86 54.99 -72.94
C ARG A 101 4.39 54.05 -71.85
N ASP A 102 4.56 52.78 -72.17
CA ASP A 102 4.97 51.77 -71.20
C ASP A 102 6.42 52.01 -70.72
N GLU A 103 7.34 52.30 -71.63
CA GLU A 103 8.73 52.69 -71.31
C GLU A 103 8.78 53.98 -70.48
N THR A 104 7.93 54.96 -70.78
CA THR A 104 7.84 56.22 -70.00
C THR A 104 7.29 55.98 -68.59
N ARG A 105 6.36 55.02 -68.43
CA ARG A 105 5.75 54.68 -67.14
C ARG A 105 6.62 53.74 -66.31
N GLN A 106 7.51 52.98 -66.95
CA GLN A 106 8.32 51.93 -66.33
C GLN A 106 9.14 52.41 -65.11
N PRO A 107 9.87 53.54 -65.14
CA PRO A 107 10.63 54.00 -63.97
C PRO A 107 9.74 54.25 -62.74
N LEU A 108 8.53 54.79 -62.94
CA LEU A 108 7.58 55.00 -61.85
C LEU A 108 7.03 53.67 -61.32
N THR A 109 6.78 52.69 -62.19
CA THR A 109 6.34 51.35 -61.78
C THR A 109 7.42 50.64 -60.96
N GLU A 110 8.68 50.70 -61.41
CA GLU A 110 9.83 50.12 -60.69
C GLU A 110 10.06 50.79 -59.34
N TRP A 111 9.96 52.12 -59.29
CA TRP A 111 10.06 52.86 -58.02
C TRP A 111 8.93 52.51 -57.05
N GLN A 112 7.68 52.44 -57.52
CA GLN A 112 6.54 52.05 -56.68
C GLN A 112 6.74 50.64 -56.09
N ALA A 113 7.16 49.67 -56.91
CA ALA A 113 7.42 48.32 -56.43
C ALA A 113 8.60 48.25 -55.44
N ALA A 114 9.66 49.04 -55.68
CA ALA A 114 10.79 49.11 -54.77
C ALA A 114 10.41 49.75 -53.43
N GLU A 115 9.54 50.77 -53.46
CA GLU A 115 9.05 51.47 -52.28
C GLU A 115 8.09 50.60 -51.46
N ASP A 116 7.13 49.93 -52.11
CA ASP A 116 6.25 48.95 -51.45
C ASP A 116 7.09 47.85 -50.77
N ALA A 117 8.08 47.30 -51.49
CA ALA A 117 8.99 46.31 -50.93
C ALA A 117 9.87 46.85 -49.79
N ARG A 118 10.21 48.15 -49.79
CA ARG A 118 10.94 48.80 -48.69
C ARG A 118 10.07 48.87 -47.44
N VAL A 119 8.84 49.37 -47.58
CA VAL A 119 7.85 49.48 -46.51
C VAL A 119 7.52 48.09 -45.93
N ASP A 120 7.29 47.09 -46.78
CA ASP A 120 7.01 45.72 -46.34
C ASP A 120 8.17 45.13 -45.53
N ARG A 121 9.43 45.32 -45.96
CA ARG A 121 10.60 44.87 -45.20
C ARG A 121 10.66 45.48 -43.80
N HIS A 122 10.37 46.76 -43.64
CA HIS A 122 10.35 47.41 -42.33
C HIS A 122 9.19 46.89 -41.47
N ASN A 123 8.00 46.73 -42.04
CA ASN A 123 6.85 46.19 -41.32
C ASN A 123 7.09 44.75 -40.85
N ASP A 124 7.67 43.90 -41.70
CA ASP A 124 8.07 42.53 -41.35
C ASP A 124 9.12 42.54 -40.24
N GLY A 125 10.12 43.41 -40.32
CA GLY A 125 11.11 43.59 -39.28
C GLY A 125 10.49 43.98 -37.94
N ILE A 126 9.55 44.94 -37.93
CA ILE A 126 8.80 45.34 -36.73
C ILE A 126 7.95 44.17 -36.19
N ALA A 127 7.32 43.39 -37.07
CA ALA A 127 6.56 42.21 -36.67
C ALA A 127 7.45 41.16 -36.00
N GLN A 128 8.68 40.95 -36.50
CA GLN A 128 9.67 40.07 -35.85
C GLN A 128 10.10 40.61 -34.49
N LEU A 129 10.34 41.93 -34.36
CA LEU A 129 10.64 42.55 -33.07
C LEU A 129 9.51 42.34 -32.07
N LYS A 130 8.24 42.34 -32.52
CA LYS A 130 7.05 42.12 -31.68
C LYS A 130 6.83 40.64 -31.31
N ASN A 131 7.58 39.70 -31.89
CA ASN A 131 7.43 38.27 -31.60
C ASN A 131 8.02 37.94 -30.22
N THR A 132 7.13 37.72 -29.26
CA THR A 132 7.46 37.44 -27.85
C THR A 132 6.88 36.11 -27.38
N ASP A 133 6.66 35.16 -28.30
CA ASP A 133 6.17 33.84 -27.93
C ASP A 133 7.18 33.10 -27.05
N THR A 134 6.81 32.85 -25.79
CA THR A 134 7.60 32.10 -24.81
C THR A 134 6.94 30.79 -24.40
N GLU A 135 5.87 30.35 -25.07
CA GLU A 135 5.14 29.16 -24.68
C GLU A 135 6.03 27.92 -24.75
N GLY A 136 6.06 27.14 -23.66
CA GLY A 136 6.85 25.91 -23.57
C GLY A 136 8.38 26.08 -23.50
N LYS A 137 8.89 27.32 -23.43
CA LYS A 137 10.34 27.60 -23.37
C LYS A 137 10.86 27.61 -21.93
N SER A 138 12.09 27.14 -21.72
CA SER A 138 12.78 27.23 -20.44
C SER A 138 13.29 28.65 -20.17
N ALA A 139 13.61 28.96 -18.90
CA ALA A 139 14.19 30.25 -18.52
C ALA A 139 15.47 30.55 -19.33
N ALA A 140 16.34 29.54 -19.52
CA ALA A 140 17.56 29.68 -20.31
C ALA A 140 17.28 30.10 -21.77
N LEU A 141 16.27 29.52 -22.42
CA LEU A 141 15.93 29.86 -23.80
C LEU A 141 15.29 31.26 -23.91
N ILE A 142 14.41 31.61 -22.97
CA ILE A 142 13.82 32.97 -22.91
C ILE A 142 14.93 34.00 -22.65
N GLY A 143 15.91 33.67 -21.81
CA GLY A 143 17.09 34.49 -21.56
C GLY A 143 17.92 34.74 -22.81
N ALA A 144 18.19 33.69 -23.60
CA ALA A 144 18.89 33.81 -24.88
C ALA A 144 18.11 34.70 -25.87
N MET A 145 16.80 34.49 -26.01
CA MET A 145 15.95 35.35 -26.85
C MET A 145 15.99 36.82 -26.41
N THR A 146 15.97 37.07 -25.10
CA THR A 146 16.06 38.42 -24.54
C THR A 146 17.40 39.06 -24.89
N GLN A 147 18.51 38.31 -24.80
CA GLN A 147 19.84 38.79 -25.14
C GLN A 147 19.99 39.08 -26.64
N ASP A 148 19.50 38.19 -27.50
CA ASP A 148 19.54 38.38 -28.95
C ASP A 148 18.77 39.64 -29.36
N LEU A 149 17.57 39.84 -28.79
CA LEU A 149 16.78 41.05 -29.03
C LEU A 149 17.47 42.31 -28.47
N ASP A 150 18.08 42.24 -27.28
CA ASP A 150 18.78 43.36 -26.66
C ASP A 150 20.02 43.77 -27.47
N ALA A 151 20.73 42.80 -28.05
CA ALA A 151 21.90 43.01 -28.89
C ALA A 151 21.57 43.60 -30.28
N MET A 152 20.34 43.39 -30.77
CA MET A 152 19.92 43.90 -32.08
C MET A 152 19.97 45.43 -32.14
N GLN A 153 20.76 45.99 -33.06
CA GLN A 153 20.82 47.43 -33.24
C GLN A 153 19.68 47.91 -34.14
N ILE A 154 19.00 48.96 -33.70
CA ILE A 154 18.06 49.72 -34.51
C ILE A 154 18.77 51.04 -34.80
N GLY A 155 18.88 51.41 -36.08
CA GLY A 155 19.56 52.63 -36.51
C GLY A 155 18.97 53.17 -37.81
N GLU A 156 19.76 54.01 -38.49
CA GLU A 156 19.34 54.78 -39.67
C GLU A 156 18.81 53.91 -40.82
N ASP A 157 19.18 52.62 -40.86
CA ASP A 157 18.69 51.66 -41.84
C ASP A 157 17.19 51.38 -41.74
N TRP A 158 16.53 51.77 -40.65
CA TRP A 158 15.08 51.71 -40.48
C TRP A 158 14.34 52.94 -41.00
N GLU A 159 15.06 53.98 -41.42
CA GLU A 159 14.49 55.18 -42.02
C GLU A 159 13.35 55.77 -41.15
N GLU A 160 12.16 56.07 -41.71
CA GLU A 160 11.04 56.61 -40.94
C GLU A 160 10.44 55.64 -39.90
N PHE A 161 10.83 54.36 -39.94
CA PHE A 161 10.36 53.30 -39.03
C PHE A 161 11.25 53.12 -37.80
N GLU A 162 12.41 53.80 -37.71
CA GLU A 162 13.40 53.66 -36.62
C GLU A 162 12.75 53.82 -35.24
N GLU A 163 11.97 54.90 -35.07
CA GLU A 163 11.25 55.19 -33.83
C GLU A 163 10.22 54.11 -33.47
N GLU A 164 9.52 53.54 -34.45
CA GLU A 164 8.59 52.44 -34.19
C GLU A 164 9.34 51.14 -33.84
N ALA A 165 10.43 50.84 -34.53
CA ALA A 165 11.27 49.68 -34.24
C ALA A 165 11.89 49.77 -32.83
N HIS A 166 12.35 50.95 -32.40
CA HIS A 166 12.78 51.18 -31.02
C HIS A 166 11.67 50.92 -30.00
N ARG A 167 10.46 51.44 -30.24
CA ARG A 167 9.30 51.19 -29.36
C ARG A 167 8.94 49.72 -29.31
N ALA A 168 8.92 49.04 -30.46
CA ALA A 168 8.62 47.61 -30.58
C ALA A 168 9.65 46.77 -29.80
N LYS A 169 10.94 47.01 -30.04
CA LYS A 169 12.04 46.35 -29.32
C LYS A 169 11.92 46.56 -27.81
N ALA A 170 11.72 47.79 -27.35
CA ALA A 170 11.61 48.10 -25.93
C ALA A 170 10.41 47.40 -25.27
N SER A 171 9.25 47.41 -25.94
CA SER A 171 8.05 46.70 -25.48
C SER A 171 8.29 45.19 -25.39
N SER A 172 8.88 44.59 -26.41
CA SER A 172 9.17 43.15 -26.44
C SER A 172 10.20 42.73 -25.41
N LEU A 173 11.26 43.52 -25.19
CA LEU A 173 12.21 43.27 -24.12
C LEU A 173 11.55 43.27 -22.74
N ASN A 174 10.60 44.16 -22.48
CA ASN A 174 9.87 44.17 -21.21
C ASN A 174 9.03 42.88 -21.05
N ILE A 175 8.30 42.48 -22.10
CA ILE A 175 7.50 41.23 -22.08
C ILE A 175 8.40 40.00 -21.84
N LEU A 176 9.53 39.91 -22.57
CA LEU A 176 10.46 38.79 -22.42
C LEU A 176 11.13 38.75 -21.05
N ARG A 177 11.48 39.91 -20.47
CA ARG A 177 12.04 40.00 -19.11
C ARG A 177 11.03 39.56 -18.05
N GLU A 178 9.77 39.94 -18.20
CA GLU A 178 8.70 39.48 -17.30
C GLU A 178 8.46 37.96 -17.42
N ALA A 179 8.44 37.44 -18.65
CA ALA A 179 8.31 36.01 -18.90
C ALA A 179 9.51 35.22 -18.34
N LEU A 180 10.72 35.74 -18.51
CA LEU A 180 11.94 35.16 -17.95
C LEU A 180 11.86 35.08 -16.42
N ALA A 181 11.56 36.19 -15.74
CA ALA A 181 11.47 36.21 -14.29
C ALA A 181 10.40 35.22 -13.75
N LYS A 182 9.27 35.10 -14.46
CA LYS A 182 8.23 34.11 -14.12
C LYS A 182 8.73 32.68 -14.28
N GLN A 183 9.43 32.39 -15.37
CA GLN A 183 9.93 31.04 -15.66
C GLN A 183 11.09 30.64 -14.73
N GLU A 184 12.01 31.56 -14.44
CA GLU A 184 13.08 31.36 -13.44
C GLU A 184 12.50 31.02 -12.07
N LYS A 185 11.45 31.75 -11.66
CA LYS A 185 10.75 31.47 -10.40
C LYS A 185 10.10 30.09 -10.42
N ALA A 186 9.40 29.71 -11.49
CA ALA A 186 8.76 28.41 -11.60
C ALA A 186 9.78 27.25 -11.56
N GLU A 187 10.90 27.39 -12.26
CA GLU A 187 11.98 26.40 -12.27
C GLU A 187 12.67 26.30 -10.91
N ALA A 188 12.90 27.42 -10.23
CA ALA A 188 13.44 27.44 -8.87
C ALA A 188 12.50 26.76 -7.86
N GLU A 189 11.20 27.07 -7.90
CA GLU A 189 10.18 26.43 -7.05
C GLU A 189 10.11 24.92 -7.31
N GLN A 190 10.23 24.48 -8.57
CA GLN A 190 10.26 23.06 -8.92
C GLN A 190 11.53 22.38 -8.39
N ALA A 191 12.69 23.02 -8.51
CA ALA A 191 13.95 22.52 -7.97
C ALA A 191 13.93 22.41 -6.43
N GLU A 192 13.38 23.42 -5.75
CA GLU A 192 13.17 23.38 -4.30
C GLU A 192 12.21 22.27 -3.89
N LEU A 193 11.12 22.06 -4.63
CA LEU A 193 10.17 20.98 -4.37
C LEU A 193 10.82 19.60 -4.52
N ILE A 194 11.67 19.40 -5.53
CA ILE A 194 12.44 18.16 -5.71
C ILE A 194 13.38 17.96 -4.51
N ARG A 195 14.11 18.99 -4.11
CA ARG A 195 15.02 18.92 -2.95
C ARG A 195 14.26 18.61 -1.66
N LEU A 196 13.12 19.26 -1.42
CA LEU A 196 12.31 19.03 -0.23
C LEU A 196 11.75 17.61 -0.19
N ARG A 197 11.34 17.05 -1.34
CA ARG A 197 10.93 15.65 -1.45
C ARG A 197 12.08 14.71 -1.10
N GLN A 198 13.25 14.90 -1.70
CA GLN A 198 14.45 14.09 -1.41
C GLN A 198 14.84 14.16 0.07
N GLU A 199 14.81 15.36 0.67
CA GLU A 199 15.09 15.53 2.09
C GLU A 199 14.03 14.83 2.98
N SER A 200 12.75 14.94 2.63
CA SER A 200 11.67 14.27 3.36
C SER A 200 11.76 12.74 3.27
N GLU A 201 12.12 12.21 2.09
CA GLU A 201 12.33 10.78 1.86
C GLU A 201 13.54 10.27 2.64
N ALA A 202 14.65 11.02 2.64
CA ALA A 202 15.84 10.69 3.43
C ALA A 202 15.57 10.71 4.94
N ARG A 203 14.80 11.69 5.44
CA ARG A 203 14.37 11.74 6.84
C ARG A 203 13.49 10.54 7.19
N ALA A 204 12.48 10.23 6.36
CA ALA A 204 11.61 9.08 6.57
C ALA A 204 12.37 7.75 6.55
N GLN A 205 13.37 7.61 5.67
CA GLN A 205 14.26 6.46 5.63
C GLN A 205 15.06 6.34 6.94
N LYS A 206 15.67 7.44 7.40
CA LYS A 206 16.41 7.47 8.66
C LYS A 206 15.52 7.16 9.86
N ASP A 207 14.31 7.72 9.93
CA ASP A 207 13.37 7.47 11.02
C ASP A 207 12.94 5.98 11.06
N ARG A 208 12.75 5.34 9.90
CA ARG A 208 12.49 3.90 9.82
C ARG A 208 13.69 3.08 10.28
N GLU A 209 14.90 3.44 9.87
CA GLU A 209 16.12 2.77 10.30
C GLU A 209 16.34 2.91 11.81
N GLU A 210 16.11 4.10 12.38
CA GLU A 210 16.14 4.34 13.82
C GLU A 210 15.05 3.55 14.55
N GLN A 211 13.83 3.47 14.01
CA GLN A 211 12.75 2.67 14.59
C GLN A 211 13.10 1.17 14.59
N ILE A 212 13.59 0.64 13.48
CA ILE A 212 14.04 -0.76 13.37
C ILE A 212 15.17 -1.02 14.37
N ALA A 213 16.14 -0.10 14.49
CA ALA A 213 17.23 -0.23 15.44
C ALA A 213 16.75 -0.21 16.90
N ARG A 214 15.79 0.67 17.25
CA ARG A 214 15.16 0.71 18.58
C ARG A 214 14.37 -0.56 18.86
N GLU A 215 13.54 -1.01 17.93
CA GLU A 215 12.77 -2.26 18.06
C GLU A 215 13.69 -3.47 18.23
N ALA A 216 14.79 -3.54 17.47
CA ALA A 216 15.79 -4.59 17.62
C ALA A 216 16.49 -4.53 18.99
N ALA A 217 16.88 -3.33 19.45
CA ALA A 217 17.51 -3.14 20.77
C ALA A 217 16.55 -3.46 21.92
N ASP A 218 15.30 -3.03 21.86
CA ASP A 218 14.28 -3.34 22.85
C ASP A 218 13.96 -4.84 22.87
N LYS A 219 13.84 -5.47 21.70
CA LYS A 219 13.65 -6.92 21.59
C LYS A 219 14.84 -7.68 22.20
N ALA A 220 16.07 -7.28 21.89
CA ALA A 220 17.27 -7.88 22.48
C ALA A 220 17.31 -7.69 24.01
N ARG A 221 16.91 -6.52 24.52
CA ARG A 221 16.80 -6.28 25.98
C ARG A 221 15.76 -7.19 26.61
N ILE A 222 14.55 -7.29 26.04
CA ILE A 222 13.47 -8.14 26.55
C ILE A 222 13.90 -9.61 26.52
N GLU A 223 14.52 -10.08 25.44
CA GLU A 223 15.02 -11.46 25.34
C GLU A 223 16.12 -11.74 26.37
N ALA A 224 17.05 -10.79 26.58
CA ALA A 224 18.09 -10.91 27.61
C ALA A 224 17.51 -10.91 29.03
N GLU A 225 16.54 -10.05 29.31
CA GLU A 225 15.85 -9.97 30.60
C GLU A 225 15.02 -11.23 30.87
N GLN A 226 14.29 -11.73 29.88
CA GLN A 226 13.56 -13.00 29.98
C GLN A 226 14.51 -14.18 30.18
N LYS A 227 15.67 -14.19 29.52
CA LYS A 227 16.68 -15.24 29.72
C LYS A 227 17.25 -15.18 31.13
N ALA A 228 17.63 -13.98 31.60
CA ALA A 228 18.11 -13.79 32.96
C ALA A 228 17.04 -14.12 34.02
N GLN A 229 15.76 -13.85 33.73
CA GLN A 229 14.65 -14.23 34.59
C GLN A 229 14.47 -15.75 34.62
N ARG A 230 14.49 -16.42 33.46
CA ARG A 230 14.44 -17.89 33.37
C ARG A 230 15.62 -18.55 34.09
N GLU A 231 16.82 -17.99 33.98
CA GLU A 231 18.01 -18.47 34.69
C GLU A 231 17.86 -18.28 36.21
N ARG A 232 17.34 -17.13 36.67
CA ARG A 232 17.03 -16.88 38.08
C ARG A 232 15.96 -17.83 38.62
N GLU A 233 14.85 -18.01 37.91
CA GLU A 233 13.79 -18.94 38.29
C GLU A 233 14.26 -20.39 38.31
N ALA A 234 15.10 -20.79 37.35
CA ALA A 234 15.72 -22.11 37.33
C ALA A 234 16.64 -22.32 38.53
N GLU A 235 17.47 -21.32 38.87
CA GLU A 235 18.37 -21.40 40.02
C GLU A 235 17.59 -21.37 41.34
N GLU A 236 16.58 -20.50 41.49
CA GLU A 236 15.69 -20.51 42.65
C GLU A 236 14.97 -21.85 42.81
N ARG A 237 14.54 -22.47 41.71
CA ARG A 237 13.92 -23.79 41.73
C ARG A 237 14.93 -24.86 42.15
N ARG A 238 16.17 -24.81 41.67
CA ARG A 238 17.24 -25.71 42.13
C ARG A 238 17.52 -25.55 43.62
N VAL A 239 17.64 -24.32 44.11
CA VAL A 239 17.85 -24.03 45.53
C VAL A 239 16.65 -24.53 46.36
N ARG A 240 15.41 -24.30 45.92
CA ARG A 240 14.21 -24.82 46.59
C ARG A 240 14.15 -26.35 46.58
N ASP A 241 14.46 -26.99 45.45
CA ASP A 241 14.46 -28.44 45.34
C ASP A 241 15.55 -29.07 46.23
N GLU A 242 16.71 -28.42 46.34
CA GLU A 242 17.82 -28.82 47.19
C GLU A 242 17.52 -28.60 48.69
N GLN A 243 16.89 -27.47 49.05
CA GLN A 243 16.38 -27.22 50.40
C GLN A 243 15.28 -28.21 50.77
N ALA A 244 14.32 -28.48 49.89
CA ALA A 244 13.27 -29.47 50.13
C ALA A 244 13.83 -30.89 50.21
N ALA A 245 14.90 -31.21 49.49
CA ALA A 245 15.62 -32.47 49.62
C ALA A 245 16.40 -32.55 50.94
N ALA A 246 17.02 -31.46 51.38
CA ALA A 246 17.71 -31.37 52.67
C ALA A 246 16.73 -31.46 53.85
N GLU A 247 15.60 -30.76 53.78
CA GLU A 247 14.52 -30.80 54.77
C GLU A 247 13.87 -32.18 54.83
N ARG A 248 13.66 -32.84 53.68
CA ARG A 248 13.23 -34.25 53.65
C ARG A 248 14.24 -35.16 54.32
N ARG A 249 15.53 -35.03 54.02
CA ARG A 249 16.59 -35.79 54.70
C ARG A 249 16.60 -35.53 56.21
N GLU A 250 16.46 -34.26 56.63
CA GLU A 250 16.43 -33.90 58.05
C GLU A 250 15.18 -34.44 58.74
N ASN A 251 14.01 -34.37 58.11
CA ASN A 251 12.77 -34.94 58.63
C ASN A 251 12.82 -36.47 58.66
N ASP A 252 13.41 -37.12 57.66
CA ASP A 252 13.62 -38.57 57.63
C ASP A 252 14.59 -38.99 58.74
N LEU A 253 15.68 -38.24 58.95
CA LEU A 253 16.60 -38.43 60.08
C LEU A 253 15.92 -38.21 61.43
N LYS A 254 15.07 -37.19 61.57
CA LYS A 254 14.28 -36.94 62.79
C LYS A 254 13.24 -38.03 63.02
N LEU A 255 12.55 -38.48 61.99
CA LEU A 255 11.60 -39.60 62.06
C LEU A 255 12.32 -40.89 62.43
N GLN A 256 13.48 -41.18 61.81
CA GLN A 256 14.29 -42.35 62.13
C GLN A 256 14.84 -42.27 63.56
N THR A 257 15.27 -41.09 64.02
CA THR A 257 15.72 -40.88 65.40
C THR A 257 14.56 -41.04 66.37
N ALA A 258 13.41 -40.42 66.11
CA ALA A 258 12.20 -40.54 66.93
C ALA A 258 11.62 -41.97 66.92
N GLU A 259 11.72 -42.72 65.82
CA GLU A 259 11.37 -44.14 65.75
C GLU A 259 12.39 -45.01 66.50
N SER A 260 13.68 -44.66 66.45
CA SER A 260 14.71 -45.36 67.24
C SER A 260 14.55 -45.10 68.73
N GLU A 261 14.22 -43.86 69.13
CA GLU A 261 13.93 -43.48 70.50
C GLU A 261 12.61 -44.09 70.97
N ARG A 262 11.57 -44.14 70.13
CA ARG A 262 10.34 -44.87 70.43
C ARG A 262 10.60 -46.36 70.56
N ARG A 263 11.39 -46.99 69.69
CA ARG A 263 11.77 -48.40 69.82
C ARG A 263 12.64 -48.65 71.05
N ALA A 264 13.54 -47.73 71.40
CA ALA A 264 14.36 -47.82 72.61
C ALA A 264 13.50 -47.64 73.87
N ALA A 265 12.57 -46.68 73.88
CA ALA A 265 11.62 -46.44 74.96
C ALA A 265 10.59 -47.57 75.09
N GLN A 266 10.15 -48.17 73.97
CA GLN A 266 9.30 -49.36 73.95
C GLN A 266 10.08 -50.56 74.48
N ALA A 267 11.34 -50.77 74.05
CA ALA A 267 12.19 -51.84 74.55
C ALA A 267 12.57 -51.67 76.04
N GLU A 268 12.75 -50.43 76.52
CA GLU A 268 12.90 -50.11 77.95
C GLU A 268 11.61 -50.38 78.71
N ARG A 269 10.45 -49.95 78.19
CA ARG A 269 9.14 -50.27 78.80
C ARG A 269 8.88 -51.78 78.82
N ASP A 270 9.18 -52.49 77.74
CA ASP A 270 9.03 -53.94 77.65
C ASP A 270 10.04 -54.66 78.58
N LYS A 271 11.25 -54.13 78.77
CA LYS A 271 12.20 -54.62 79.78
C LYS A 271 11.73 -54.37 81.20
N ILE A 272 11.21 -53.17 81.50
CA ILE A 272 10.68 -52.81 82.82
C ILE A 272 9.42 -53.63 83.11
N GLU A 273 8.56 -53.86 82.12
CA GLU A 273 7.36 -54.68 82.24
C GLU A 273 7.70 -56.17 82.33
N ALA A 274 8.70 -56.66 81.61
CA ALA A 274 9.22 -58.02 81.75
C ALA A 274 9.91 -58.23 83.10
N GLN A 275 10.65 -57.24 83.62
CA GLN A 275 11.23 -57.27 84.96
C GLN A 275 10.13 -57.23 86.02
N HIS A 276 9.16 -56.33 85.92
CA HIS A 276 8.05 -56.23 86.85
C HIS A 276 7.10 -57.43 86.78
N ASN A 277 6.96 -58.09 85.63
CA ASN A 277 6.24 -59.36 85.51
C ASN A 277 7.06 -60.53 86.06
N ALA A 278 8.37 -60.62 85.79
CA ALA A 278 9.22 -61.65 86.37
C ALA A 278 9.36 -61.51 87.90
N GLU A 279 9.33 -60.29 88.42
CA GLU A 279 9.37 -60.00 89.85
C GLU A 279 8.01 -60.28 90.52
N ARG A 280 6.89 -59.87 89.89
CA ARG A 280 5.54 -60.29 90.33
C ARG A 280 5.32 -61.80 90.25
N GLU A 281 5.92 -62.48 89.27
CA GLU A 281 5.81 -63.92 89.10
C GLU A 281 6.73 -64.68 90.07
N ARG A 282 7.91 -64.14 90.40
CA ARG A 282 8.75 -64.63 91.51
C ARG A 282 8.05 -64.44 92.86
N ASP A 283 7.46 -63.28 93.12
CA ASP A 283 6.76 -63.01 94.37
C ASP A 283 5.46 -63.82 94.47
N ALA A 284 4.72 -64.01 93.37
CA ALA A 284 3.57 -64.90 93.34
C ALA A 284 3.95 -66.38 93.46
N ALA A 285 5.09 -66.81 92.91
CA ALA A 285 5.60 -68.17 93.07
C ALA A 285 6.09 -68.43 94.51
N LYS A 286 6.73 -67.44 95.14
CA LYS A 286 7.18 -67.51 96.53
C LYS A 286 5.99 -67.53 97.51
N LYS A 287 4.99 -66.69 97.27
CA LYS A 287 3.75 -66.65 98.08
C LYS A 287 2.87 -67.88 97.88
N ARG A 288 2.77 -68.44 96.66
CA ARG A 288 2.09 -69.73 96.43
C ARG A 288 2.83 -70.91 97.06
N ALA A 289 4.17 -70.88 97.13
CA ALA A 289 4.95 -71.92 97.81
C ALA A 289 4.83 -71.82 99.34
N GLU A 290 4.77 -70.61 99.89
CA GLU A 290 4.54 -70.35 101.33
C GLU A 290 3.09 -70.72 101.73
N ASP A 291 2.08 -70.29 100.96
CA ASP A 291 0.66 -70.62 101.21
C ASP A 291 0.36 -72.12 101.05
N ALA A 292 1.01 -72.82 100.12
CA ALA A 292 0.87 -74.27 99.95
C ALA A 292 1.56 -75.07 101.06
N ALA A 293 2.70 -74.60 101.58
CA ALA A 293 3.40 -75.22 102.71
C ALA A 293 2.69 -74.99 104.05
N GLU A 294 2.08 -73.82 104.24
CA GLU A 294 1.32 -73.48 105.45
C GLU A 294 -0.04 -74.19 105.49
N LYS A 295 -0.75 -74.27 104.36
CA LYS A 295 -2.00 -75.04 104.24
C LYS A 295 -1.78 -76.55 104.43
N ALA A 296 -0.68 -77.11 103.93
CA ALA A 296 -0.32 -78.51 104.18
C ALA A 296 0.05 -78.78 105.65
N ARG A 297 0.66 -77.82 106.37
CA ARG A 297 0.92 -77.94 107.81
C ARG A 297 -0.36 -77.83 108.65
N LEU A 298 -1.28 -76.94 108.29
CA LEU A 298 -2.53 -76.73 109.04
C LEU A 298 -3.52 -77.90 108.84
N ASP A 299 -3.59 -78.50 107.66
CA ASP A 299 -4.45 -79.67 107.38
C ASP A 299 -3.94 -80.99 107.99
N GLU A 300 -2.63 -81.10 108.28
CA GLU A 300 -2.03 -82.24 108.99
C GLU A 300 -2.20 -82.09 110.53
N VAL A 301 -2.01 -80.89 111.06
CA VAL A 301 -2.23 -80.59 112.50
C VAL A 301 -3.71 -80.68 112.87
N ALA A 302 -4.63 -80.29 111.98
CA ALA A 302 -6.07 -80.43 112.19
C ALA A 302 -6.54 -81.89 112.22
N ARG A 303 -5.95 -82.78 111.40
CA ARG A 303 -6.27 -84.22 111.40
C ARG A 303 -5.70 -84.96 112.61
N GLN A 304 -4.52 -84.59 113.10
CA GLN A 304 -3.94 -85.20 114.30
C GLN A 304 -4.63 -84.75 115.60
N ASN A 305 -5.07 -83.49 115.69
CA ASN A 305 -5.83 -83.00 116.86
C ASN A 305 -7.27 -83.54 116.90
N ALA A 306 -7.93 -83.71 115.75
CA ALA A 306 -9.28 -84.30 115.71
C ALA A 306 -9.30 -85.80 116.08
N ALA A 307 -8.21 -86.54 115.83
CA ALA A 307 -8.08 -87.95 116.23
C ALA A 307 -7.70 -88.13 117.72
N ALA A 308 -6.97 -87.18 118.31
CA ALA A 308 -6.57 -87.21 119.71
C ALA A 308 -7.70 -86.80 120.68
N ASP A 309 -8.53 -85.84 120.30
CA ASP A 309 -9.63 -85.35 121.15
C ASP A 309 -10.80 -86.34 121.30
N GLU A 310 -11.08 -87.16 120.29
CA GLU A 310 -12.14 -88.18 120.35
C GLU A 310 -11.75 -89.37 121.26
N ILE A 311 -10.46 -89.74 121.32
CA ILE A 311 -9.95 -90.82 122.17
C ILE A 311 -9.92 -90.41 123.65
N LEU A 312 -9.59 -89.14 123.95
CA LEU A 312 -9.53 -88.61 125.32
C LEU A 312 -10.94 -88.40 125.93
N ARG A 313 -11.94 -88.10 125.10
CA ARG A 313 -13.32 -87.89 125.55
C ARG A 313 -13.99 -89.21 125.98
N GLN A 314 -13.73 -90.30 125.26
CA GLN A 314 -14.31 -91.62 125.57
C GLN A 314 -13.67 -92.30 126.80
N THR A 315 -12.42 -92.00 127.12
CA THR A 315 -11.73 -92.55 128.30
C THR A 315 -12.18 -91.86 129.60
N LYS A 316 -12.27 -90.52 129.62
CA LYS A 316 -12.75 -89.78 130.80
C LYS A 316 -14.20 -90.08 131.17
N ALA A 317 -15.06 -90.38 130.20
CA ALA A 317 -16.46 -90.74 130.46
C ALA A 317 -16.60 -92.12 131.14
N ARG A 318 -15.68 -93.07 130.88
CA ARG A 318 -15.72 -94.42 131.49
C ARG A 318 -15.15 -94.45 132.91
N GLU A 319 -14.14 -93.63 133.19
CA GLU A 319 -13.53 -93.56 134.52
C GLU A 319 -14.43 -92.88 135.56
N ALA A 320 -15.19 -91.86 135.16
CA ALA A 320 -16.15 -91.19 136.04
C ALA A 320 -17.32 -92.13 136.46
N ASP A 321 -17.80 -92.98 135.55
CA ASP A 321 -18.90 -93.91 135.81
C ASP A 321 -18.48 -95.07 136.76
N LEU A 322 -17.23 -95.54 136.63
CA LEU A 322 -16.66 -96.58 137.52
C LEU A 322 -16.44 -96.06 138.95
N ALA A 323 -15.97 -94.81 139.11
CA ALA A 323 -15.79 -94.20 140.41
C ALA A 323 -17.14 -93.98 141.14
N HIS A 324 -18.18 -93.58 140.40
CA HIS A 324 -19.53 -93.43 140.95
C HIS A 324 -20.09 -94.75 141.49
N LYS A 325 -19.97 -95.83 140.69
CA LYS A 325 -20.45 -97.16 141.05
C LYS A 325 -19.74 -97.73 142.28
N ALA A 326 -18.42 -97.57 142.37
CA ALA A 326 -17.64 -98.02 143.52
C ALA A 326 -18.04 -97.31 144.83
N LYS A 327 -18.29 -96.00 144.78
CA LYS A 327 -18.71 -95.21 145.93
C LYS A 327 -20.06 -95.65 146.48
N VAL A 328 -21.03 -95.89 145.60
CA VAL A 328 -22.38 -96.34 145.97
C VAL A 328 -22.38 -97.76 146.56
N MET A 329 -21.60 -98.69 145.99
CA MET A 329 -21.45 -100.03 146.56
C MET A 329 -20.74 -100.01 147.93
N GLY A 330 -19.77 -99.12 148.11
CA GLY A 330 -19.07 -98.93 149.38
C GLY A 330 -20.02 -98.49 150.51
N ALA A 331 -20.87 -97.49 150.24
CA ALA A 331 -21.87 -97.02 151.20
C ALA A 331 -22.87 -98.10 151.61
N ALA A 332 -23.33 -98.93 150.66
CA ALA A 332 -24.22 -100.06 150.95
C ALA A 332 -23.54 -101.15 151.78
N LYS A 333 -22.23 -101.39 151.57
CA LYS A 333 -21.43 -102.34 152.35
C LYS A 333 -21.27 -101.86 153.80
N ASP A 334 -20.91 -100.58 153.99
CA ASP A 334 -20.66 -100.02 155.32
C ASP A 334 -21.94 -99.97 156.18
N ALA A 335 -23.10 -99.72 155.56
CA ALA A 335 -24.40 -99.78 156.24
C ALA A 335 -24.75 -101.19 156.76
N LEU A 336 -24.31 -102.25 156.07
CA LEU A 336 -24.51 -103.63 156.52
C LEU A 336 -23.56 -104.01 157.67
N ILE A 337 -22.33 -103.47 157.67
CA ILE A 337 -21.35 -103.69 158.75
C ILE A 337 -21.87 -103.09 160.07
N GLY A 338 -22.55 -101.94 160.03
CA GLY A 338 -23.15 -101.28 161.20
C GLY A 338 -24.22 -102.08 161.95
N MET A 339 -24.73 -103.18 161.38
CA MET A 339 -25.71 -104.09 162.01
C MET A 339 -25.08 -105.34 162.63
N ASN A 340 -23.78 -105.33 162.94
CA ASN A 340 -23.03 -106.46 163.50
C ASN A 340 -22.76 -107.64 162.52
N ILE A 341 -22.78 -107.39 161.20
CA ILE A 341 -22.41 -108.38 160.15
C ILE A 341 -20.92 -108.22 159.79
N THR A 342 -20.19 -109.32 159.55
CA THR A 342 -18.79 -109.28 159.12
C THR A 342 -18.64 -108.68 157.71
N GLU A 343 -17.58 -107.92 157.50
CA GLU A 343 -17.30 -107.22 156.24
C GLU A 343 -17.30 -108.14 155.00
N GLU A 344 -16.87 -109.39 155.16
CA GLU A 344 -16.88 -110.39 154.09
C GLU A 344 -18.31 -110.76 153.65
N LEU A 345 -19.22 -110.93 154.60
CA LEU A 345 -20.61 -111.26 154.31
C LEU A 345 -21.38 -110.04 153.77
N ALA A 346 -21.12 -108.84 154.31
CA ALA A 346 -21.66 -107.58 153.82
C ALA A 346 -21.28 -107.31 152.34
N ARG A 347 -20.01 -107.52 151.98
CA ARG A 347 -19.53 -107.40 150.59
C ARG A 347 -20.22 -108.40 149.66
N ALA A 348 -20.35 -109.66 150.08
CA ALA A 348 -20.98 -110.70 149.28
C ALA A 348 -22.47 -110.40 148.98
N ILE A 349 -23.19 -109.84 149.96
CA ILE A 349 -24.58 -109.41 149.82
C ILE A 349 -24.70 -108.25 148.82
N VAL A 350 -23.91 -107.19 148.98
CA VAL A 350 -23.91 -106.03 148.06
C VAL A 350 -23.58 -106.45 146.63
N LEU A 351 -22.63 -107.36 146.45
CA LEU A 351 -22.23 -107.85 145.13
C LEU A 351 -23.33 -108.67 144.44
N LYS A 352 -24.04 -109.53 145.18
CA LYS A 352 -25.18 -110.31 144.64
C LYS A 352 -26.35 -109.41 144.24
N ILE A 353 -26.60 -108.34 144.99
CA ILE A 353 -27.64 -107.34 144.64
C ILE A 353 -27.22 -106.53 143.41
N ALA A 354 -25.98 -106.04 143.35
CA ALA A 354 -25.44 -105.31 142.18
C ALA A 354 -25.49 -106.14 140.89
N ARG A 355 -25.29 -107.46 141.00
CA ARG A 355 -25.39 -108.43 139.90
C ARG A 355 -26.81 -108.91 139.60
N ARG A 356 -27.84 -108.40 140.31
CA ARG A 356 -29.24 -108.83 140.18
C ARG A 356 -29.49 -110.32 140.42
N GLU A 357 -28.63 -110.96 141.20
CA GLU A 357 -28.79 -112.36 141.61
C GLU A 357 -29.76 -112.53 142.78
N ILE A 358 -30.20 -111.41 143.37
CA ILE A 358 -31.26 -111.36 144.37
C ILE A 358 -32.50 -110.75 143.70
N PRO A 359 -33.56 -111.53 143.45
CA PRO A 359 -34.76 -111.06 142.79
C PRO A 359 -35.43 -109.92 143.57
N ASN A 360 -36.00 -108.94 142.86
CA ASN A 360 -36.78 -107.82 143.40
C ASN A 360 -36.01 -106.82 144.29
N VAL A 361 -34.67 -106.84 144.29
CA VAL A 361 -33.82 -105.87 145.00
C VAL A 361 -32.79 -105.30 144.01
N THR A 362 -32.55 -103.98 144.04
CA THR A 362 -31.62 -103.28 143.12
C THR A 362 -30.78 -102.24 143.86
N ILE A 363 -29.56 -102.00 143.37
CA ILE A 363 -28.72 -100.86 143.76
C ILE A 363 -28.79 -99.83 142.63
N ASN A 364 -29.21 -98.61 142.96
CA ASN A 364 -29.21 -97.49 142.03
C ASN A 364 -27.86 -96.79 142.10
N PHE A 365 -27.16 -96.74 140.96
CA PHE A 365 -25.85 -96.11 140.83
C PHE A 365 -25.96 -94.64 140.52
#